data_AF-A0A3D0NRX8-F1
#
_entry.id   AF-A0A3D0NRX8-F1
#
_cell.length_a   1.000
_cell.length_b   1.000
_cell.length_c   1.000
_cell.angle_alpha   90.00
_cell.angle_beta   90.00
_cell.angle_gamma   90.00
#
_symmetry.space_group_name_H-M   'P 1'
#
loop_
_entity.id
_entity.type
_entity.pdbx_description
1 polymer ?
#
loop_
_entity_poly.entity_id
_entity_poly.type
_entity_poly.pdbx_seq_one_letter_code
_entity_poly.pdbx_strand_id
1 'polypeptide(L)'
;MITGELKNKIDSLWDVFAAGGMVNPLDVIEQITYLMFIHDLDEADTRRVKDNLMLGLPYDSLFDGEYSIGEKTIEKNQLRWSVFRDFPAGRQFSLMQEWIFPFIKG
;
A
#
# COMPACT_ATOMS: atom_id res chain seq x y z
N MET A 1 23.93 -2.81 -12.53
CA MET A 1 24.03 -1.52 -13.25
C MET A 1 22.62 -0.97 -13.39
N ILE A 2 22.34 0.24 -12.92
CA ILE A 2 21.01 0.87 -13.08
C ILE A 2 20.86 1.25 -14.56
N THR A 3 19.77 0.85 -15.20
CA THR A 3 19.51 1.22 -16.60
C THR A 3 19.13 2.69 -16.71
N GLY A 4 19.35 3.30 -17.88
CA GLY A 4 18.93 4.70 -18.12
C GLY A 4 17.43 4.91 -17.90
N GLU A 5 16.60 3.92 -18.26
CA GLU A 5 15.15 3.97 -18.05
C GLU A 5 14.76 3.96 -16.57
N LEU A 6 15.44 3.14 -15.74
CA LEU A 6 15.19 3.10 -14.31
C LEU A 6 15.60 4.42 -13.64
N LYS A 7 16.74 4.99 -14.03
CA LYS A 7 17.16 6.30 -13.55
C LYS A 7 16.13 7.38 -13.87
N ASN A 8 15.63 7.42 -15.11
CA ASN A 8 14.63 8.41 -15.52
C ASN A 8 13.32 8.29 -14.72
N LYS A 9 12.90 7.07 -14.35
CA LYS A 9 11.72 6.85 -13.49
C LYS A 9 11.94 7.39 -12.08
N ILE A 10 13.14 7.21 -11.52
CA ILE A 10 13.51 7.74 -10.20
C ILE A 10 13.54 9.27 -10.23
N ASP A 11 14.14 9.87 -11.26
CA ASP A 11 14.21 11.32 -11.42
C ASP A 11 12.80 11.93 -11.56
N SER A 12 11.92 11.28 -12.34
CA SER A 12 10.52 11.71 -12.49
C SER A 12 9.73 11.67 -11.18
N LEU A 13 9.98 10.68 -10.31
CA LEU A 13 9.36 10.61 -8.99
C LEU A 13 9.81 11.79 -8.12
N TRP A 14 11.11 12.12 -8.14
CA TRP A 14 11.63 13.27 -7.42
C TRP A 14 10.98 14.59 -7.85
N ASP A 15 10.79 14.79 -9.14
CA ASP A 15 10.12 16.00 -9.68
C ASP A 15 8.68 16.11 -9.17
N VAL A 16 7.94 15.00 -9.08
CA VAL A 16 6.58 14.97 -8.54
C VAL A 16 6.53 15.37 -7.07
N PHE A 17 7.43 14.83 -6.24
CA PHE A 17 7.49 15.19 -4.81
C PHE A 17 7.90 16.65 -4.61
N ALA A 18 8.86 17.15 -5.38
CA ALA A 18 9.29 18.55 -5.35
C ALA A 18 8.15 19.50 -5.74
N ALA A 19 7.39 19.19 -6.80
CA ALA A 19 6.22 19.97 -7.21
C ALA A 19 5.10 19.96 -6.15
N GLY A 20 4.98 18.88 -5.39
CA GLY A 20 4.04 18.75 -4.26
C GLY A 20 4.49 19.42 -2.96
N GLY A 21 5.66 20.08 -2.94
CA GLY A 21 6.19 20.75 -1.75
C GLY A 21 6.85 19.80 -0.73
N MET A 22 6.99 18.51 -1.04
CA MET A 22 7.77 17.55 -0.24
C MET A 22 9.23 17.55 -0.69
N VAL A 23 10.03 18.43 -0.07
CA VAL A 23 11.44 18.63 -0.44
C VAL A 23 12.42 17.89 0.46
N ASN A 24 11.97 17.38 1.61
CA ASN A 24 12.82 16.62 2.53
C ASN A 24 13.03 15.20 1.98
N PRO A 25 14.26 14.80 1.63
CA PRO A 25 14.49 13.49 1.03
C PRO A 25 14.15 12.32 1.95
N LEU A 26 14.29 12.48 3.27
CA LEU A 26 13.99 11.42 4.22
C LEU A 26 12.49 11.12 4.25
N ASP A 27 11.66 12.17 4.26
CA ASP A 27 10.20 12.04 4.27
C ASP A 27 9.72 11.37 2.96
N VAL A 28 10.33 11.74 1.82
CA VAL A 28 10.00 11.11 0.52
C VAL A 28 10.36 9.63 0.51
N ILE A 29 11.54 9.26 1.01
CA ILE A 29 11.94 7.85 1.13
C ILE A 29 10.95 7.09 2.02
N GLU A 30 10.54 7.67 3.14
CA GLU A 30 9.57 7.06 4.05
C GLU A 30 8.21 6.85 3.36
N GLN A 31 7.67 7.85 2.67
CA GLN A 31 6.39 7.72 1.94
C GLN A 31 6.44 6.65 0.85
N ILE A 32 7.52 6.61 0.06
CA ILE A 32 7.70 5.57 -0.95
C ILE A 32 7.79 4.19 -0.29
N THR A 33 8.52 4.08 0.83
CA THR A 33 8.67 2.82 1.56
C THR A 33 7.33 2.31 2.07
N TYR A 34 6.45 3.17 2.59
CA TYR A 34 5.12 2.75 3.00
C TYR A 34 4.27 2.26 1.83
N LEU A 35 4.32 2.93 0.68
CA LEU A 35 3.59 2.50 -0.51
C LEU A 35 4.11 1.15 -1.04
N MET A 36 5.43 0.95 -1.04
CA MET A 36 6.03 -0.34 -1.39
C MET A 36 5.61 -1.44 -0.41
N PHE A 37 5.58 -1.13 0.88
CA PHE A 37 5.20 -2.10 1.90
C PHE A 37 3.76 -2.60 1.73
N ILE A 38 2.78 -1.70 1.57
CA ILE A 38 1.37 -2.12 1.40
C ILE A 38 1.14 -2.84 0.07
N HIS A 39 1.86 -2.45 -0.99
CA HIS A 39 1.86 -3.16 -2.26
C HIS A 39 2.34 -4.61 -2.09
N ASP A 40 3.53 -4.79 -1.52
CA ASP A 40 4.15 -6.10 -1.36
C ASP A 40 3.36 -6.97 -0.38
N LEU A 41 2.75 -6.37 0.64
CA LEU A 41 1.88 -7.05 1.59
C LEU A 41 0.65 -7.65 0.88
N ASP A 42 -0.02 -6.86 0.02
CA ASP A 42 -1.18 -7.31 -0.74
C ASP A 42 -0.81 -8.40 -1.76
N GLU A 43 0.30 -8.24 -2.50
CA GLU A 43 0.79 -9.26 -3.43
C GLU A 43 1.15 -10.57 -2.71
N ALA A 44 1.82 -10.48 -1.57
CA ALA A 44 2.25 -11.65 -0.80
C ALA A 44 1.05 -12.40 -0.19
N ASP A 45 0.05 -11.69 0.31
CA ASP A 45 -1.20 -12.30 0.78
C ASP A 45 -1.97 -12.95 -0.38
N THR A 46 -2.14 -12.25 -1.49
CA THR A 46 -2.83 -12.78 -2.70
C THR A 46 -2.17 -14.06 -3.20
N ARG A 47 -0.84 -14.11 -3.21
CA ARG A 47 -0.08 -15.31 -3.59
C ARG A 47 -0.37 -16.47 -2.64
N ARG A 48 -0.34 -16.23 -1.33
CA ARG A 48 -0.64 -17.26 -0.32
C ARG A 48 -2.07 -17.78 -0.43
N VAL A 49 -3.05 -16.92 -0.65
CA VAL A 49 -4.45 -17.34 -0.90
C VAL A 49 -4.51 -18.30 -2.08
N LYS A 50 -3.89 -17.91 -3.21
CA LYS A 50 -3.89 -18.72 -4.43
C LYS A 50 -3.19 -20.07 -4.25
N ASP A 51 -2.02 -20.07 -3.62
CA ASP A 51 -1.22 -21.29 -3.41
C ASP A 51 -1.97 -22.28 -2.49
N ASN A 52 -2.54 -21.80 -1.39
CA ASN A 52 -3.32 -22.66 -0.47
C ASN A 52 -4.62 -23.16 -1.11
N LEU A 53 -5.30 -22.34 -1.90
CA LEU A 53 -6.48 -22.77 -2.67
C LEU A 53 -6.14 -23.92 -3.63
N MET A 54 -4.98 -23.85 -4.31
CA MET A 54 -4.51 -24.91 -5.20
C MET A 54 -4.17 -26.21 -4.46
N LEU A 55 -3.66 -26.09 -3.23
CA LEU A 55 -3.28 -27.23 -2.38
C LEU A 55 -4.44 -27.78 -1.53
N GLY A 56 -5.60 -27.11 -1.53
CA GLY A 56 -6.74 -27.44 -0.68
C GLY A 56 -6.46 -27.19 0.81
N LEU A 57 -5.52 -26.31 1.13
CA LEU A 57 -5.16 -25.95 2.50
C LEU A 57 -5.97 -24.74 2.97
N PRO A 58 -6.37 -24.67 4.25
CA PRO A 58 -6.96 -23.46 4.81
C PRO A 58 -5.92 -22.36 4.90
N TYR A 59 -6.31 -21.13 4.55
CA TYR A 59 -5.50 -19.93 4.71
C TYR A 59 -6.41 -18.76 5.04
N ASP A 60 -6.14 -18.10 6.18
CA ASP A 60 -6.84 -16.89 6.59
C ASP A 60 -6.10 -15.68 6.02
N SER A 61 -6.76 -14.93 5.13
CA SER A 61 -6.13 -13.73 4.56
C SER A 61 -6.00 -12.64 5.63
N LEU A 62 -4.90 -11.89 5.54
CA LEU A 62 -4.73 -10.68 6.35
C LEU A 62 -5.83 -9.65 6.11
N PHE A 63 -6.46 -9.69 4.93
CA PHE A 63 -7.49 -8.76 4.53
C PHE A 63 -8.92 -9.34 4.59
N ASP A 64 -9.10 -10.48 5.27
CA ASP A 64 -10.44 -11.02 5.54
C ASP A 64 -11.07 -10.38 6.79
N GLY A 65 -12.37 -10.13 6.70
CA GLY A 65 -13.19 -9.55 7.76
C GLY A 65 -12.97 -8.04 7.95
N GLU A 66 -13.22 -7.59 9.16
CA GLU A 66 -13.28 -6.17 9.50
C GLU A 66 -12.08 -5.71 10.35
N TYR A 67 -11.71 -4.44 10.20
CA TYR A 67 -10.73 -3.77 11.04
C TYR A 67 -11.38 -2.56 11.72
N SER A 68 -11.19 -2.44 13.03
CA SER A 68 -11.84 -1.42 13.84
C SER A 68 -10.82 -0.54 14.55
N ILE A 69 -11.04 0.77 14.50
CA ILE A 69 -10.26 1.78 15.22
C ILE A 69 -11.25 2.61 16.04
N GLY A 70 -11.23 2.44 17.37
CA GLY A 70 -12.23 3.05 18.25
C GLY A 70 -13.64 2.56 17.91
N GLU A 71 -14.54 3.49 17.60
CA GLU A 71 -15.94 3.19 17.22
C GLU A 71 -16.14 3.00 15.70
N LYS A 72 -15.08 3.16 14.89
CA LYS A 72 -15.16 3.03 13.44
C LYS A 72 -14.73 1.64 13.01
N THR A 73 -15.39 1.11 11.99
CA THR A 73 -15.07 -0.20 11.39
C THR A 73 -15.01 -0.10 9.87
N ILE A 74 -14.08 -0.83 9.26
CA ILE A 74 -13.92 -0.94 7.81
C ILE A 74 -13.67 -2.39 7.40
N GLU A 75 -14.21 -2.78 6.24
CA GLU A 75 -13.85 -4.02 5.57
C GLU A 75 -12.36 -4.02 5.20
N LYS A 76 -11.59 -4.98 5.69
CA LYS A 76 -10.14 -5.04 5.43
C LYS A 76 -9.82 -5.19 3.96
N ASN A 77 -10.72 -5.77 3.16
CA ASN A 77 -10.56 -5.82 1.72
C ASN A 77 -10.41 -4.43 1.07
N GLN A 78 -10.97 -3.37 1.68
CA GLN A 78 -10.77 -1.99 1.19
C GLN A 78 -9.34 -1.47 1.43
N LEU A 79 -8.57 -2.09 2.32
CA LEU A 79 -7.20 -1.72 2.66
C LEU A 79 -6.16 -2.33 1.71
N ARG A 80 -6.57 -3.22 0.79
CA ARG A 80 -5.69 -3.81 -0.21
C ARG A 80 -5.22 -2.77 -1.22
N TRP A 81 -3.93 -2.76 -1.50
CA TRP A 81 -3.35 -1.88 -2.52
C TRP A 81 -4.02 -2.06 -3.89
N SER A 82 -4.27 -3.30 -4.30
CA SER A 82 -4.98 -3.65 -5.53
C SER A 82 -6.40 -3.08 -5.62
N VAL A 83 -7.01 -2.72 -4.50
CA VAL A 83 -8.36 -2.15 -4.43
C VAL A 83 -8.31 -0.63 -4.39
N PHE A 84 -7.59 -0.04 -3.43
CA PHE A 84 -7.66 1.41 -3.23
C PHE A 84 -6.86 2.21 -4.26
N ARG A 85 -5.91 1.59 -4.99
CA ARG A 85 -5.13 2.28 -6.02
C ARG A 85 -5.97 2.89 -7.15
N ASP A 86 -7.21 2.41 -7.32
CA ASP A 86 -8.15 2.89 -8.33
C ASP A 86 -9.14 3.93 -7.77
N PHE A 87 -9.05 4.26 -6.49
CA PHE A 87 -9.90 5.29 -5.88
C PHE A 87 -9.47 6.70 -6.29
N PRO A 88 -10.35 7.71 -6.19
CA PRO A 88 -9.93 9.10 -6.37
C PRO A 88 -8.84 9.51 -5.37
N ALA A 89 -7.90 10.35 -5.80
CA ALA A 89 -6.72 10.74 -5.00
C ALA A 89 -7.07 11.21 -3.57
N GLY A 90 -8.12 12.02 -3.41
CA GLY A 90 -8.56 12.46 -2.08
C GLY A 90 -9.00 11.31 -1.18
N ARG A 91 -9.67 10.28 -1.73
CA ARG A 91 -10.07 9.09 -0.98
C ARG A 91 -8.88 8.21 -0.65
N GLN A 92 -7.93 8.05 -1.58
CA GLN A 92 -6.69 7.31 -1.32
C GLN A 92 -5.92 7.92 -0.15
N PHE A 93 -5.79 9.25 -0.15
CA PHE A 93 -5.13 9.97 0.92
C PHE A 93 -5.78 9.76 2.28
N SER A 94 -7.10 9.97 2.39
CA SER A 94 -7.83 9.72 3.64
C SER A 94 -7.73 8.28 4.10
N LEU A 95 -7.82 7.31 3.18
CA LEU A 95 -7.71 5.89 3.51
C LEU A 95 -6.31 5.52 4.02
N MET A 96 -5.26 6.05 3.38
CA MET A 96 -3.87 5.86 3.81
C MET A 96 -3.66 6.37 5.24
N GLN A 97 -4.11 7.61 5.50
CA GLN A 97 -3.93 8.28 6.79
C GLN A 97 -4.74 7.65 7.92
N GLU A 98 -6.03 7.40 7.67
CA GLU A 98 -6.96 6.99 8.73
C GLU A 98 -6.95 5.49 9.02
N TRP A 99 -6.62 4.66 8.02
CA TRP A 99 -6.85 3.21 8.12
C TRP A 99 -5.62 2.36 7.81
N ILE A 100 -4.93 2.63 6.70
CA ILE A 100 -3.84 1.77 6.24
C ILE A 100 -2.61 1.94 7.14
N PHE A 101 -2.24 3.17 7.53
CA PHE A 101 -1.10 3.35 8.44
C PHE A 101 -1.31 2.67 9.80
N PRO A 102 -2.46 2.81 10.49
CA PRO A 102 -2.75 2.02 11.68
C PRO A 102 -2.70 0.52 11.42
N PHE A 103 -3.31 0.06 10.31
CA PHE A 103 -3.37 -1.36 9.96
C PHE A 103 -1.99 -2.00 9.76
N ILE A 104 -1.05 -1.31 9.10
CA ILE A 104 0.29 -1.85 8.86
C ILE A 104 1.22 -1.74 10.08
N LYS A 105 0.95 -0.82 11.02
CA LYS A 105 1.81 -0.60 12.20
C LYS A 105 1.53 -1.59 13.34
N GLY A 106 0.32 -2.16 13.40
CA GLY A 106 -0.11 -3.06 14.47
C GLY A 106 -0.67 -2.31 15.67
#